data_AF-A0A495QX88-F1
#
_entry.id   AF-A0A495QX88-F1
#
_cell.length_a   1.000
_cell.length_b   1.000
_cell.length_c   1.000
_cell.angle_alpha   90.00
_cell.angle_beta   90.00
_cell.angle_gamma   90.00
#
_symmetry.space_group_name_H-M   'P 1'
#
loop_
_entity.id
_entity.type
_entity.pdbx_description
1 polymer ?
#
loop_
_entity_poly.entity_id
_entity_poly.type
_entity_poly.pdbx_seq_one_letter_code
_entity_poly.pdbx_strand_id
1 'polypeptide(L)'
;MSKPELEFFPVSDVEYTVCPGDDPKIVERILAADPWTGVATRILRYEPGADSSPMGVQKHDFWEEVYILEGSFTDLTLGETFTKGMYACRPPGMPHGPWRTDEGVLTFEVRYRA
;
A
#
# COMPACT_ATOMS: atom_id res chain seq x y z
N MET A 1 3.24 22.83 -1.33
CA MET A 1 3.56 21.44 -1.71
C MET A 1 3.47 20.60 -0.45
N SER A 2 2.77 19.46 -0.47
CA SER A 2 2.65 18.59 0.71
C SER A 2 3.89 17.72 0.89
N LYS A 3 4.36 17.05 -0.16
CA LYS A 3 5.55 16.17 -0.14
C LYS A 3 6.86 16.90 -0.50
N PRO A 4 8.03 16.39 -0.08
CA PRO A 4 9.34 16.97 -0.42
C PRO A 4 9.65 16.92 -1.92
N GLU A 5 10.50 17.83 -2.38
CA GLU A 5 11.14 17.79 -3.69
C GLU A 5 12.30 16.78 -3.64
N LEU A 6 12.28 15.78 -4.53
CA LEU A 6 13.26 14.70 -4.62
C LEU A 6 13.57 14.43 -6.09
N GLU A 7 14.85 14.20 -6.42
CA GLU A 7 15.27 13.67 -7.71
C GLU A 7 15.29 12.13 -7.72
N PHE A 8 15.63 11.49 -8.85
CA PHE A 8 15.74 10.04 -8.91
C PHE A 8 16.79 9.49 -7.92
N PHE A 9 16.37 8.52 -7.09
CA PHE A 9 17.22 7.71 -6.24
C PHE A 9 16.80 6.24 -6.28
N PRO A 10 17.72 5.30 -6.00
CA PRO A 10 17.36 3.89 -5.89
C PRO A 10 16.38 3.66 -4.73
N VAL A 11 15.23 3.06 -5.01
CA VAL A 11 14.24 2.68 -3.97
C VAL A 11 14.86 1.74 -2.92
N SER A 12 15.92 1.01 -3.27
CA SER A 12 16.74 0.20 -2.35
C SER A 12 17.39 0.97 -1.21
N ASP A 13 17.57 2.28 -1.36
CA ASP A 13 18.26 3.09 -0.36
C ASP A 13 17.32 3.49 0.80
N VAL A 14 16.03 3.20 0.67
CA VAL A 14 15.03 3.37 1.73
C VAL A 14 14.78 2.01 2.38
N GLU A 15 14.98 1.94 3.69
CA GLU A 15 14.74 0.71 4.46
C GLU A 15 13.25 0.37 4.55
N TYR A 16 12.96 -0.93 4.65
CA TYR A 16 11.62 -1.39 4.95
C TYR A 16 11.30 -1.15 6.44
N THR A 17 10.08 -0.68 6.71
CA THR A 17 9.49 -0.61 8.05
C THR A 17 8.23 -1.44 8.10
N VAL A 18 7.91 -2.03 9.25
CA VAL A 18 6.63 -2.74 9.45
C VAL A 18 5.49 -1.73 9.38
N CYS A 19 4.44 -2.08 8.64
CA CYS A 19 3.25 -1.23 8.52
C CYS A 19 2.48 -1.17 9.85
N PRO A 20 1.70 -0.09 10.08
CA PRO A 20 0.74 -0.05 11.17
C PRO A 20 -0.19 -1.27 11.14
N GLY A 21 -0.32 -1.98 12.27
CA GLY A 21 -0.97 -3.30 12.35
C GLY A 21 -0.02 -4.42 12.79
N ASP A 22 1.28 -4.14 12.83
CA ASP A 22 2.33 -4.96 13.46
C ASP A 22 2.51 -6.39 12.89
N ASP A 23 1.98 -6.67 11.68
CA ASP A 23 2.29 -7.91 10.97
C ASP A 23 3.69 -7.80 10.34
N PRO A 24 4.68 -8.61 10.77
CA PRO A 24 6.04 -8.54 10.26
C PRO A 24 6.17 -8.90 8.77
N LYS A 25 5.13 -9.45 8.16
CA LYS A 25 5.08 -9.76 6.72
C LYS A 25 4.56 -8.60 5.87
N ILE A 26 4.03 -7.55 6.49
CA ILE A 26 3.47 -6.39 5.79
C ILE A 26 4.39 -5.20 6.08
N VAL A 27 5.21 -4.86 5.10
CA VAL A 27 6.27 -3.85 5.23
C VAL A 27 6.17 -2.79 4.14
N GLU A 28 6.68 -1.60 4.42
CA GLU A 28 6.66 -0.48 3.48
C GLU A 28 8.00 0.24 3.41
N ARG A 29 8.27 0.85 2.24
CA ARG A 29 9.28 1.89 2.07
C ARG A 29 8.56 3.20 1.79
N ILE A 30 8.63 4.14 2.73
CA ILE A 30 8.05 5.48 2.56
C ILE A 30 9.02 6.32 1.74
N LEU A 31 8.70 6.55 0.46
CA LEU A 31 9.58 7.27 -0.48
C LEU A 31 9.50 8.79 -0.31
N ALA A 32 8.29 9.28 -0.05
CA ALA A 32 8.02 10.69 0.22
C ALA A 32 6.78 10.81 1.11
N ALA A 33 6.81 11.67 2.11
CA ALA A 33 5.68 11.87 3.01
C ALA A 33 5.55 13.33 3.44
N ASP A 34 4.31 13.72 3.73
CA ASP A 34 3.99 14.96 4.44
C ASP A 34 3.52 14.60 5.86
N PRO A 35 4.32 14.90 6.90
CA PRO A 35 3.96 14.54 8.26
C PRO A 35 2.76 15.33 8.79
N TRP A 36 2.42 16.47 8.18
CA TRP A 36 1.31 17.31 8.64
C TRP A 36 -0.04 16.85 8.12
N THR A 37 -0.08 16.32 6.89
CA THR A 37 -1.33 15.88 6.24
C THR A 37 -1.51 14.36 6.25
N GLY A 38 -0.47 13.60 6.59
CA GLY A 38 -0.48 12.14 6.65
C GLY A 38 -0.42 11.45 5.28
N VAL A 39 -0.22 12.20 4.19
CA VAL A 39 -0.12 11.62 2.85
C VAL A 39 1.30 11.15 2.56
N ALA A 40 1.42 10.03 1.85
CA ALA A 40 2.69 9.40 1.51
C ALA A 40 2.69 8.85 0.08
N THR A 41 3.88 8.65 -0.46
CA THR A 41 4.14 7.78 -1.61
C THR A 41 5.02 6.64 -1.10
N ARG A 42 4.64 5.39 -1.35
CA ARG A 42 5.33 4.23 -0.79
C ARG A 42 5.43 3.06 -1.76
N ILE A 43 6.40 2.20 -1.49
CA ILE A 43 6.34 0.79 -1.89
C ILE A 43 5.76 0.00 -0.74
N LEU A 44 4.66 -0.71 -0.96
CA LEU A 44 4.09 -1.63 0.01
C LEU A 44 4.39 -3.06 -0.44
N ARG A 45 4.81 -3.90 0.52
CA ARG A 45 5.07 -5.31 0.30
C ARG A 45 4.29 -6.14 1.29
N TYR A 46 3.64 -7.17 0.76
CA TYR A 46 3.21 -8.32 1.53
C TYR A 46 4.11 -9.50 1.17
N GLU A 47 4.75 -10.12 2.15
CA GLU A 47 5.49 -11.37 1.97
C GLU A 47 4.52 -12.55 1.73
N PRO A 48 4.98 -13.67 1.15
CA PRO A 48 4.17 -14.88 0.99
C PRO A 48 3.44 -15.32 2.27
N GLY A 49 2.14 -15.59 2.14
CA GLY A 49 1.27 -15.97 3.26
C GLY A 49 1.00 -14.85 4.26
N ALA A 50 1.15 -13.58 3.87
CA ALA A 50 0.68 -12.44 4.66
C ALA A 50 -0.86 -12.35 4.61
N ASP A 51 -1.45 -11.88 5.70
CA ASP A 51 -2.89 -11.83 5.88
C ASP A 51 -3.29 -10.62 6.72
N SER A 52 -3.90 -9.61 6.08
CA SER A 52 -4.38 -8.43 6.78
C SER A 52 -5.79 -8.59 7.38
N SER A 53 -6.35 -9.79 7.44
CA SER A 53 -7.64 -10.04 8.11
C SER A 53 -7.72 -9.49 9.54
N PRO A 54 -6.68 -9.59 10.38
CA PRO A 54 -6.70 -9.01 11.72
C PRO A 54 -6.83 -7.47 11.74
N MET A 55 -6.45 -6.80 10.65
CA MET A 55 -6.58 -5.35 10.49
C MET A 55 -7.99 -4.93 10.06
N GLY A 56 -8.80 -5.88 9.57
CA GLY A 56 -10.15 -5.63 9.09
C GLY A 56 -10.22 -4.88 7.76
N VAL A 57 -11.42 -4.39 7.43
CA VAL A 57 -11.67 -3.60 6.22
C VAL A 57 -11.13 -2.19 6.41
N GLN A 58 -10.29 -1.74 5.48
CA GLN A 58 -9.65 -0.43 5.54
C GLN A 58 -10.54 0.66 4.96
N LYS A 59 -10.51 1.85 5.59
CA LYS A 59 -11.15 3.09 5.14
C LYS A 59 -10.28 4.28 5.54
N HIS A 60 -10.01 5.18 4.61
CA HIS A 60 -9.13 6.33 4.82
C HIS A 60 -9.81 7.63 4.37
N ASP A 61 -9.36 8.78 4.89
CA ASP A 61 -9.91 10.12 4.58
C ASP A 61 -9.18 10.85 3.44
N PHE A 62 -8.25 10.16 2.77
CA PHE A 62 -7.47 10.63 1.63
C PHE A 62 -7.74 9.77 0.39
N TRP A 63 -7.31 10.25 -0.78
CA TRP A 63 -7.26 9.43 -1.99
C TRP A 63 -6.07 8.49 -1.92
N GLU A 64 -6.30 7.25 -2.33
CA GLU A 64 -5.26 6.23 -2.49
C GLU A 64 -5.29 5.67 -3.91
N GLU A 65 -4.18 5.80 -4.62
CA GLU A 65 -3.93 5.16 -5.91
C GLU A 65 -2.89 4.06 -5.75
N VAL A 66 -3.16 2.88 -6.30
CA VAL A 66 -2.28 1.69 -6.17
C VAL A 66 -2.02 1.10 -7.54
N TYR A 67 -0.76 0.76 -7.83
CA TYR A 67 -0.35 -0.02 -8.98
C TYR A 67 0.41 -1.27 -8.52
N ILE A 68 0.02 -2.46 -8.99
CA ILE A 68 0.65 -3.72 -8.60
C ILE A 68 1.88 -3.97 -9.49
N LEU A 69 3.07 -3.93 -8.88
CA LEU A 69 4.36 -4.13 -9.55
C LEU A 69 4.69 -5.62 -9.72
N GLU A 70 4.41 -6.43 -8.71
CA GLU A 70 4.75 -7.85 -8.64
C GLU A 70 3.73 -8.63 -7.82
N GLY A 71 3.57 -9.92 -8.13
CA GLY A 71 2.72 -10.85 -7.38
C GLY A 71 1.23 -10.54 -7.48
N SER A 72 0.51 -10.93 -6.42
CA SER A 72 -0.95 -10.79 -6.33
C SER A 72 -1.45 -10.79 -4.90
N PHE A 73 -2.64 -10.24 -4.68
CA PHE A 73 -3.40 -10.40 -3.45
C PHE A 73 -4.88 -10.63 -3.72
N THR A 74 -5.57 -11.26 -2.77
CA THR A 74 -7.02 -11.48 -2.82
C THR A 74 -7.71 -10.55 -1.84
N ASP A 75 -8.64 -9.73 -2.33
CA ASP A 75 -9.58 -9.01 -1.49
C ASP A 75 -10.58 -10.02 -0.93
N LEU A 76 -10.61 -10.17 0.39
CA LEU A 76 -11.47 -11.15 1.04
C LEU A 76 -12.94 -10.72 1.11
N THR A 77 -13.23 -9.42 0.99
CA THR A 77 -14.59 -8.89 0.93
C THR A 77 -15.20 -9.08 -0.46
N LEU A 78 -14.39 -8.88 -1.50
CA LEU A 78 -14.83 -9.05 -2.90
C LEU A 78 -14.72 -10.51 -3.37
N GLY A 79 -13.85 -11.31 -2.76
CA GLY A 79 -13.51 -12.65 -3.25
C GLY A 79 -12.74 -12.61 -4.58
N GLU A 80 -12.00 -11.52 -4.83
CA GLU A 80 -11.34 -11.25 -6.10
C GLU A 80 -9.83 -11.11 -5.91
N THR A 81 -9.06 -11.73 -6.82
CA THR A 81 -7.61 -11.62 -6.84
C THR A 81 -7.17 -10.57 -7.84
N PHE A 82 -6.40 -9.58 -7.37
CA PHE A 82 -5.74 -8.60 -8.22
C PHE A 82 -4.26 -8.94 -8.38
N THR A 83 -3.75 -8.72 -9.59
CA THR A 83 -2.43 -9.21 -10.02
C THR A 83 -1.58 -8.09 -10.63
N LYS A 84 -0.29 -8.36 -10.83
CA LYS A 84 0.65 -7.47 -11.51
C LYS A 84 0.05 -6.76 -12.73
N GLY A 85 0.24 -5.44 -12.79
CA GLY A 85 -0.24 -4.59 -13.87
C GLY A 85 -1.63 -4.01 -13.66
N MET A 86 -2.35 -4.42 -12.61
CA MET A 86 -3.63 -3.83 -12.24
C MET A 86 -3.45 -2.53 -11.43
N TYR A 87 -4.42 -1.64 -11.57
CA TYR A 87 -4.47 -0.33 -10.93
C TYR A 87 -5.78 -0.14 -10.18
N ALA A 88 -5.74 0.57 -9.05
CA ALA A 88 -6.92 0.99 -8.30
C ALA A 88 -6.85 2.47 -7.96
N CYS A 89 -8.01 3.14 -7.99
CA CYS A 89 -8.21 4.49 -7.47
C CYS A 89 -9.29 4.45 -6.40
N ARG A 90 -8.92 4.73 -5.16
CA ARG A 90 -9.78 4.62 -3.98
C ARG A 90 -10.05 6.02 -3.42
N PRO A 91 -11.27 6.57 -3.59
CA PRO A 91 -11.64 7.84 -2.99
C PRO A 91 -11.77 7.72 -1.46
N PRO A 92 -11.76 8.87 -0.74
CA PRO A 92 -12.03 8.90 0.69
C PRO A 92 -13.29 8.10 1.07
N GLY A 93 -13.16 7.24 2.08
CA GLY A 93 -14.25 6.41 2.60
C GLY A 93 -14.53 5.11 1.83
N MET A 94 -13.88 4.84 0.69
CA MET A 94 -14.05 3.58 -0.04
C MET A 94 -13.53 2.39 0.80
N PRO A 95 -14.37 1.41 1.17
CA PRO A 95 -13.92 0.19 1.84
C PRO A 95 -13.10 -0.67 0.89
N HIS A 96 -12.04 -1.28 1.38
CA HIS A 96 -11.21 -2.21 0.62
C HIS A 96 -10.45 -3.17 1.53
N GLY A 97 -10.09 -4.35 1.00
CA GLY A 97 -9.54 -5.45 1.79
C GLY A 97 -10.54 -6.05 2.78
N PRO A 98 -10.08 -6.79 3.81
CA PRO A 98 -8.69 -7.19 4.05
C PRO A 98 -8.14 -8.08 2.92
N TRP A 99 -6.82 -8.21 2.90
CA TRP A 99 -6.07 -8.85 1.82
C TRP A 99 -5.34 -10.09 2.33
N ARG A 100 -5.31 -11.15 1.52
CA ARG A 100 -4.38 -12.27 1.68
C ARG A 100 -3.54 -12.44 0.43
N THR A 101 -2.31 -12.89 0.58
CA THR A 101 -1.49 -13.31 -0.56
C THR A 101 -0.80 -14.64 -0.28
N ASP A 102 -0.77 -15.52 -1.27
CA ASP A 102 -0.03 -16.78 -1.19
C ASP A 102 1.41 -16.62 -1.69
N GLU A 103 1.61 -15.83 -2.75
CA GLU A 103 2.91 -15.67 -3.44
C GLU A 103 3.66 -14.37 -3.09
N GLY A 104 3.04 -13.50 -2.30
CA GLY A 104 3.51 -12.15 -2.02
C GLY A 104 2.97 -11.12 -3.03
N VAL A 105 3.02 -9.84 -2.67
CA VAL A 105 2.67 -8.73 -3.57
C VAL A 105 3.58 -7.53 -3.31
N LEU A 106 3.92 -6.81 -4.38
CA LEU A 106 4.61 -5.53 -4.32
C LEU A 106 3.78 -4.47 -5.03
N THR A 107 3.52 -3.35 -4.38
CA THR A 107 2.74 -2.26 -4.97
C THR A 107 3.46 -0.92 -4.87
N PHE A 108 3.18 -0.05 -5.83
CA PHE A 108 3.42 1.39 -5.72
C PHE A 108 2.12 2.07 -5.32
N GLU A 109 2.15 2.83 -4.24
CA GLU A 109 0.97 3.48 -3.68
C GLU A 109 1.20 4.98 -3.51
N VAL A 110 0.24 5.79 -3.95
CA VAL A 110 0.23 7.24 -3.84
C VAL A 110 -1.00 7.67 -3.05
N ARG A 111 -0.76 8.39 -1.96
CA ARG A 111 -1.80 9.07 -1.19
C ARG A 111 -1.74 10.56 -1.43
N TYR A 112 -2.91 11.19 -1.56
CA TYR A 112 -3.03 12.64 -1.73
C TYR A 112 -4.38 13.17 -1.23
N ARG A 113 -4.43 14.47 -0.97
CA ARG A 113 -5.68 15.22 -0.72
C ARG A 113 -5.96 16.06 -1.97
N ALA A 114 -7.24 16.21 -2.31
CA ALA A 114 -7.69 17.13 -3.33
C ALA A 114 -7.58 18.59 -2.85
#